data_AF-A0A8J7B7H8-F1
#
_entry.id   AF-A0A8J7B7H8-F1
#
_cell.length_a   1.000
_cell.length_b   1.000
_cell.length_c   1.000
_cell.angle_alpha   90.00
_cell.angle_beta   90.00
_cell.angle_gamma   90.00
#
_symmetry.space_group_name_H-M   'P 1'
#
loop_
_entity.id
_entity.type
_entity.pdbx_description
1 polymer ?
#
loop_
_entity_poly.entity_id
_entity_poly.type
_entity_poly.pdbx_seq_one_letter_code
_entity_poly.pdbx_strand_id
1 'polypeptide(L)'
;MPQLNPDTIEEVILVLGFTDAPHIVDQRLAQEYTSTTISQVHKLLAQLNHIDTLLNEALETSYVLGSRNAKLSYASHVKHLNSQGSSYLKELANHLGIYINYNKYSKSNKSSTVSYW
;
A
#
# COMPACT_ATOMS: atom_id res chain seq x y z
N MET A 1 4.76 19.62 19.27
CA MET A 1 5.27 18.29 18.83
C MET A 1 5.38 18.30 17.30
N PRO A 2 6.14 17.40 16.65
CA PRO A 2 6.22 17.39 15.19
C PRO A 2 4.89 16.96 14.56
N GLN A 3 4.56 17.53 13.40
CA GLN A 3 3.42 17.14 12.56
C GLN A 3 3.92 16.39 11.32
N LEU A 4 3.04 15.62 10.69
CA LEU A 4 3.34 15.02 9.39
C LEU A 4 3.44 16.11 8.32
N ASN A 5 4.40 15.98 7.41
CA ASN A 5 4.52 16.90 6.28
C ASN A 5 3.30 16.74 5.35
N PRO A 6 2.88 17.82 4.65
CA PRO A 6 1.75 17.76 3.72
C PRO A 6 1.88 16.67 2.65
N ASP A 7 3.09 16.49 2.10
CA ASP A 7 3.35 15.45 1.10
C ASP A 7 3.14 14.04 1.67
N THR A 8 3.56 13.80 2.91
CA THR A 8 3.35 12.51 3.60
C THR A 8 1.87 12.26 3.88
N ILE A 9 1.12 13.31 4.20
CA ILE A 9 -0.32 13.24 4.43
C ILE A 9 -1.02 12.82 3.13
N GLU A 10 -0.68 13.44 2.01
CA GLU A 10 -1.22 13.08 0.70
C GLU A 10 -0.89 11.62 0.33
N GLU A 11 0.35 11.19 0.51
CA GLU A 11 0.76 9.81 0.25
C GLU A 11 -0.02 8.81 1.11
N VAL A 12 -0.23 9.11 2.40
CA VAL A 12 -1.02 8.28 3.31
C VAL A 12 -2.48 8.19 2.87
N ILE A 13 -3.10 9.31 2.49
CA ILE A 13 -4.49 9.37 2.00
C ILE A 13 -4.65 8.45 0.78
N LEU A 14 -3.72 8.56 -0.18
CA LEU A 14 -3.73 7.75 -1.40
C LEU A 14 -3.50 6.26 -1.10
N VAL A 15 -2.53 5.93 -0.26
CA VAL A 15 -2.21 4.54 0.13
C VAL A 15 -3.36 3.87 0.87
N LEU A 16 -4.08 4.60 1.72
CA LEU A 16 -5.27 4.10 2.42
C LEU A 16 -6.52 4.04 1.50
N GLY A 17 -6.40 4.52 0.27
CA GLY A 17 -7.39 4.39 -0.78
C GLY A 17 -8.45 5.49 -0.79
N PHE A 18 -8.14 6.66 -0.24
CA PHE A 18 -9.01 7.83 -0.30
C PHE A 18 -8.67 8.68 -1.53
N THR A 19 -9.69 9.08 -2.29
CA THR A 19 -9.55 10.05 -3.39
C THR A 19 -9.66 11.48 -2.86
N ASP A 20 -10.54 11.67 -1.87
CA ASP A 20 -10.64 12.85 -1.02
C ASP A 20 -10.70 12.37 0.43
N ALA A 21 -9.92 12.99 1.31
CA ALA A 21 -9.91 12.62 2.72
C ALA A 21 -11.22 13.08 3.40
N PRO A 22 -11.96 12.17 4.06
CA PRO A 22 -13.07 12.59 4.90
C PRO A 22 -12.55 13.48 6.03
N HIS A 23 -13.35 14.44 6.47
CA HIS A 23 -12.96 15.40 7.52
C HIS A 23 -12.39 14.76 8.80
N ILE A 24 -12.85 13.54 9.14
CA ILE A 24 -12.35 12.77 10.29
C ILE A 24 -10.89 12.32 10.08
N VAL A 25 -10.50 11.99 8.85
CA VAL A 25 -9.14 11.58 8.48
C VAL A 25 -8.20 12.79 8.51
N ASP A 26 -8.63 13.93 7.96
CA ASP A 26 -7.87 15.19 8.05
C ASP A 26 -7.63 15.61 9.49
N GLN A 27 -8.68 15.54 10.33
CA GLN A 27 -8.57 15.86 11.75
C GLN A 27 -7.60 14.93 12.49
N ARG A 28 -7.44 13.68 12.04
CA ARG A 28 -6.48 12.73 12.60
C ARG A 28 -5.07 13.05 12.12
N LEU A 29 -4.89 13.26 10.82
CA LEU A 29 -3.58 13.55 10.22
C LEU A 29 -3.00 14.91 10.66
N ALA A 30 -3.87 15.87 11.00
CA ALA A 30 -3.50 17.16 11.57
C ALA A 30 -3.12 17.10 13.07
N GLN A 31 -3.21 15.94 13.72
CA GLN A 31 -2.83 15.79 15.12
C GLN A 31 -1.32 15.86 15.29
N GLU A 32 -0.92 16.25 16.50
CA GLU A 32 0.46 16.16 16.92
C GLU A 32 0.85 14.70 17.16
N TYR A 33 1.87 14.23 16.43
CA TYR A 33 2.39 12.88 16.56
C TYR A 33 3.75 12.89 17.27
N THR A 34 4.11 11.75 17.86
CA THR A 34 5.47 11.59 18.39
C THR A 34 6.45 11.42 17.23
N SER A 35 7.71 11.83 17.44
CA SER A 35 8.79 11.63 16.43
C SER A 35 8.97 10.16 16.05
N THR A 36 8.71 9.25 17.00
CA THR A 36 8.72 7.80 16.76
C THR A 36 7.59 7.38 15.82
N THR A 37 6.37 7.89 16.02
CA THR A 37 5.24 7.62 15.13
C THR A 37 5.53 8.11 13.71
N ILE A 38 6.04 9.33 13.56
CA ILE A 38 6.39 9.90 12.25
C ILE A 38 7.46 9.05 11.55
N SER A 39 8.52 8.68 12.26
CA SER A 39 9.57 7.79 11.73
C SER A 39 9.01 6.45 11.26
N GLN A 40 8.08 5.88 12.03
CA GLN A 40 7.46 4.60 11.71
C GLN A 40 6.53 4.70 10.49
N VAL A 41 5.78 5.80 10.35
CA VAL A 41 4.95 6.08 9.16
C VAL A 41 5.82 6.15 7.91
N HIS A 42 6.91 6.92 7.93
CA HIS A 42 7.84 6.98 6.80
C HIS A 42 8.44 5.62 6.45
N LYS A 43 8.80 4.82 7.46
CA LYS A 43 9.32 3.47 7.25
C LYS A 43 8.28 2.56 6.59
N LEU A 44 7.03 2.59 7.05
CA LEU A 44 5.94 1.80 6.48
C LEU A 44 5.62 2.21 5.04
N LEU A 45 5.61 3.51 4.74
CA LEU A 45 5.46 4.02 3.37
C LEU A 45 6.59 3.52 2.46
N ALA A 46 7.84 3.60 2.91
CA ALA A 46 8.98 3.07 2.16
C ALA A 46 8.87 1.56 1.91
N GLN A 47 8.39 0.79 2.90
CA GLN A 47 8.15 -0.65 2.75
C GLN A 47 7.02 -0.95 1.76
N LEU A 48 5.95 -0.15 1.77
CA LEU A 48 4.84 -0.26 0.81
C LEU A 48 5.30 0.04 -0.62
N ASN A 49 6.04 1.11 -0.82
CA ASN A 49 6.65 1.45 -2.12
C ASN A 49 7.60 0.34 -2.59
N HIS A 50 8.37 -0.27 -1.69
CA HIS A 50 9.21 -1.41 -2.04
C HIS A 50 8.40 -2.64 -2.49
N ILE A 51 7.30 -2.96 -1.81
CA ILE A 51 6.39 -4.03 -2.22
C ILE A 51 5.79 -3.76 -3.61
N ASP A 52 5.42 -2.51 -3.91
CA ASP A 52 4.91 -2.13 -5.22
C ASP A 52 5.94 -2.33 -6.33
N THR A 53 7.20 -1.95 -6.08
CA THR A 53 8.31 -2.24 -7.00
C THR A 53 8.48 -3.74 -7.25
N LEU A 54 8.49 -4.56 -6.18
CA LEU A 54 8.59 -6.02 -6.31
C LEU A 54 7.41 -6.65 -7.06
N LEU A 55 6.20 -6.09 -6.90
CA LEU A 55 5.02 -6.52 -7.66
C LEU A 55 5.16 -6.18 -9.15
N ASN A 56 5.66 -4.99 -9.49
CA ASN A 56 5.93 -4.60 -10.86
C ASN A 56 7.01 -5.47 -11.51
N GLU A 57 8.12 -5.72 -10.81
CA GLU A 57 9.17 -6.63 -11.28
C GLU A 57 8.65 -8.05 -11.52
N ALA A 58 7.77 -8.55 -10.64
CA ALA A 58 7.13 -9.85 -10.81
C ALA A 58 6.22 -9.89 -12.05
N LEU A 59 5.51 -8.80 -12.35
CA LEU A 59 4.69 -8.67 -13.56
C LEU A 59 5.56 -8.66 -14.82
N GLU A 60 6.61 -7.85 -14.88
CA GLU A 60 7.54 -7.78 -16.02
C GLU A 60 8.21 -9.13 -16.29
N THR A 61 8.71 -9.78 -15.23
CA THR A 61 9.36 -11.10 -15.35
C THR A 61 8.39 -12.16 -15.86
N SER A 62 7.14 -12.11 -15.40
CA SER A 62 6.09 -13.03 -15.87
C SER A 62 5.78 -12.84 -17.36
N TYR A 63 5.77 -11.60 -17.85
CA TYR A 63 5.55 -11.27 -19.25
C TYR A 63 6.69 -11.79 -20.14
N VAL A 64 7.94 -11.58 -19.73
CA VAL A 64 9.12 -12.06 -20.47
C VAL A 64 9.13 -13.58 -20.58
N LEU A 65 8.80 -14.31 -19.51
CA LEU A 65 8.79 -15.78 -19.53
C LEU A 65 7.59 -16.37 -20.29
N GLY A 66 6.44 -15.70 -20.24
CA GLY A 66 5.29 -16.01 -21.10
C GLY A 66 5.63 -15.98 -22.58
N SER A 67 6.47 -15.02 -23.00
CA SER A 67 6.98 -14.95 -24.38
C SER A 67 7.94 -16.10 -24.74
N ARG A 68 8.57 -16.73 -23.73
CA ARG A 68 9.58 -17.79 -23.88
C ARG A 68 9.07 -19.20 -23.54
N ASN A 69 7.76 -19.41 -23.44
CA ASN A 69 7.11 -20.70 -23.14
C ASN A 69 7.51 -21.37 -21.81
N ALA A 70 8.15 -20.66 -20.88
CA ALA A 70 8.51 -21.19 -19.56
C ALA A 70 7.48 -20.74 -18.50
N LYS A 71 6.55 -21.61 -18.12
CA LYS A 71 5.56 -21.34 -17.06
C LYS A 71 6.19 -21.49 -15.67
N LEU A 72 6.89 -20.46 -15.18
CA LEU A 72 7.13 -20.31 -13.74
C LEU A 72 5.88 -19.68 -13.09
N SER A 73 5.29 -20.38 -12.11
CA SER A 73 4.08 -19.89 -11.43
C SER A 73 4.44 -18.83 -10.39
N TYR A 74 4.40 -17.55 -10.78
CA TYR A 74 4.61 -16.41 -9.88
C TYR A 74 3.41 -16.12 -8.96
N ALA A 75 2.31 -16.85 -9.11
CA ALA A 75 1.09 -16.64 -8.33
C ALA A 75 1.32 -16.75 -6.81
N SER A 76 2.22 -17.63 -6.37
CA SER A 76 2.58 -17.78 -4.95
C SER A 76 3.38 -16.58 -4.45
N HIS A 77 4.39 -16.14 -5.22
CA HIS A 77 5.22 -14.98 -4.89
C HIS A 77 4.38 -13.70 -4.82
N VAL A 78 3.55 -13.44 -5.84
CA VAL A 78 2.62 -12.29 -5.87
C VAL A 78 1.62 -12.36 -4.71
N LYS A 79 1.13 -13.56 -4.33
CA LYS A 79 0.25 -13.71 -3.17
C LYS A 79 0.96 -13.36 -1.87
N HIS A 80 2.23 -13.74 -1.72
CA HIS A 80 3.04 -13.41 -0.55
C HIS A 80 3.26 -11.89 -0.44
N LEU A 81 3.69 -11.25 -1.53
CA LEU A 81 3.89 -9.80 -1.58
C LEU A 81 2.60 -9.02 -1.25
N ASN A 82 1.47 -9.44 -1.80
CA ASN A 82 0.15 -8.85 -1.48
C ASN A 82 -0.23 -9.05 0.00
N SER A 83 0.10 -10.20 0.59
CA SER A 83 -0.13 -10.42 2.02
C SER A 83 0.73 -9.49 2.88
N GLN A 84 2.00 -9.27 2.50
CA GLN A 84 2.90 -8.36 3.20
C GLN A 84 2.46 -6.90 3.06
N GLY A 85 2.13 -6.46 1.85
CA GLY A 85 1.59 -5.11 1.60
C GLY A 85 0.30 -4.86 2.41
N SER A 86 -0.61 -5.85 2.47
CA SER A 86 -1.81 -5.76 3.31
C SER A 86 -1.50 -5.60 4.80
N SER A 87 -0.46 -6.28 5.30
CA SER A 87 -0.05 -6.15 6.71
C SER A 87 0.53 -4.77 7.00
N TYR A 88 1.44 -4.27 6.16
CA TYR A 88 2.02 -2.93 6.33
C TYR A 88 0.97 -1.83 6.25
N LEU A 89 -0.01 -1.97 5.35
CA LEU A 89 -1.11 -1.02 5.21
C LEU A 89 -2.00 -1.00 6.47
N LYS A 90 -2.27 -2.17 7.07
CA LYS A 90 -2.97 -2.28 8.37
C LYS A 90 -2.16 -1.69 9.53
N GLU A 91 -0.86 -1.92 9.57
CA GLU A 91 0.02 -1.34 10.58
C GLU A 91 0.02 0.20 10.48
N LEU A 92 0.10 0.74 9.27
CA LEU A 92 0.05 2.19 9.02
C LEU A 92 -1.28 2.79 9.48
N ALA A 93 -2.41 2.18 9.10
CA ALA A 93 -3.74 2.55 9.55
C ALA A 93 -3.87 2.55 11.08
N ASN A 94 -3.36 1.50 11.74
CA ASN A 94 -3.38 1.38 13.20
C ASN A 94 -2.52 2.44 13.89
N HIS A 95 -1.34 2.75 13.36
CA HIS A 95 -0.46 3.79 13.92
C HIS A 95 -1.07 5.18 13.86
N LEU A 96 -1.87 5.46 12.82
CA LEU A 96 -2.52 6.75 12.62
C LEU A 96 -3.93 6.81 13.21
N GLY A 97 -4.51 5.67 13.60
CA GLY A 97 -5.89 5.57 14.07
C GLY A 97 -6.91 5.87 12.96
N ILE A 98 -6.55 5.56 11.71
CA ILE A 98 -7.36 5.82 10.50
C ILE A 98 -7.81 4.48 9.94
N TYR A 99 -9.03 4.43 9.38
CA TYR A 99 -9.51 3.22 8.72
C TYR A 99 -9.01 3.13 7.28
N ILE A 100 -8.93 1.91 6.76
CA ILE A 100 -8.56 1.67 5.36
C ILE A 100 -9.83 1.76 4.51
N ASN A 101 -9.86 2.67 3.54
CA ASN A 101 -10.98 2.76 2.59
C ASN A 101 -10.89 1.67 1.52
N TYR A 102 -9.71 1.51 0.94
CA TYR A 102 -9.44 0.49 -0.06
C TYR A 102 -8.06 -0.12 0.13
N ASN A 103 -7.99 -1.45 0.20
CA ASN A 103 -6.73 -2.18 0.27
C ASN A 103 -6.39 -2.75 -1.11
N LYS A 104 -5.47 -2.09 -1.82
CA LYS A 104 -5.00 -2.51 -3.16
C LYS A 104 -4.36 -3.90 -3.17
N TYR A 105 -3.87 -4.38 -2.04
CA TYR A 105 -3.25 -5.70 -1.90
C TYR A 105 -4.25 -6.80 -1.50
N SER A 106 -5.49 -6.44 -1.20
CA SER A 106 -6.56 -7.40 -0.96
C SER A 106 -7.02 -7.96 -2.31
N LYS A 107 -6.74 -9.24 -2.56
CA LYS A 107 -7.37 -9.94 -3.69
C LYS A 107 -8.87 -9.95 -3.47
N SER A 108 -9.60 -9.10 -4.21
CA SER A 108 -11.03 -9.32 -4.39
C SER A 108 -11.19 -10.66 -5.10
N ASN A 109 -11.55 -11.71 -4.35
CA ASN A 109 -12.03 -12.97 -4.92
C ASN A 109 -13.39 -12.81 -5.64
N LYS A 110 -13.84 -11.58 -5.91
CA LYS A 110 -15.06 -11.26 -6.62
C LYS A 110 -14.78 -10.19 -7.68
N SER A 111 -14.20 -10.62 -8.80
CA SER A 111 -14.57 -10.21 -10.15
C SER A 111 -13.40 -10.51 -11.08
N SER A 112 -13.65 -11.31 -12.11
CA SER A 112 -12.78 -11.61 -13.23
C SER A 112 -12.60 -10.40 -14.16
N THR A 113 -12.43 -9.20 -13.61
CA THR A 113 -12.21 -7.98 -14.40
C THR A 113 -10.91 -7.34 -13.93
N VAL A 114 -9.84 -7.66 -14.65
CA VAL A 114 -8.56 -6.94 -14.59
C VAL A 114 -8.86 -5.48 -14.88
N SER A 115 -8.77 -4.63 -13.86
CA SER A 115 -8.88 -3.18 -14.04
C SER A 115 -7.46 -2.64 -14.15
N TYR A 116 -7.09 -2.18 -15.34
CA TYR A 116 -5.90 -1.37 -15.58
C TYR A 116 -6.25 0.07 -15.24
N TRP A 117 -5.76 0.57 -14.10
CA TRP A 117 -5.65 1.99 -13.77
C TRP A 117 -4.35 2.18 -13.00
#